data_AF-A0A8B6XWH6-F1
#
_entry.id   AF-A0A8B6XWH6-F1
#
_cell.length_a   1.000
_cell.length_b   1.000
_cell.length_c   1.000
_cell.angle_alpha   90.00
_cell.angle_beta   90.00
_cell.angle_gamma   90.00
#
_symmetry.space_group_name_H-M   'P 1'
#
loop_
_entity.id
_entity.type
_entity.pdbx_description
1 polymer ?
#
loop_
_entity_poly.entity_id
_entity_poly.type
_entity_poly.pdbx_seq_one_letter_code
_entity_poly.pdbx_strand_id
1 'polypeptide(L)'
;MFFTPILLAAGRAGWRPRSLGVPGKQWIGKNRRVRHESSGMRKTKRNLELRIAGVESMIAFPYLTREEAAMPEKLEQQIADQKRRIWQKRHLGPDVFGLGLGKPSVLDHLKVSDTRRYNSKNQK
;
A
#
# COMPACT_ATOMS: atom_id res chain seq x y z
N MET A 1 4.23 18.44 -43.68
CA MET A 1 5.30 19.18 -42.98
C MET A 1 6.20 19.79 -44.04
N PHE A 2 6.17 21.11 -44.23
CA PHE A 2 7.02 21.79 -45.21
C PHE A 2 8.32 22.21 -44.52
N PHE A 3 9.47 21.74 -45.03
CA PHE A 3 10.78 22.18 -44.56
C PHE A 3 11.11 23.51 -45.22
N THR A 4 11.52 24.49 -44.42
CA THR A 4 12.03 25.76 -44.96
C THR A 4 13.31 25.52 -45.77
N PRO A 5 13.58 26.30 -46.82
CA PRO A 5 14.78 26.14 -47.65
C PRO A 5 16.09 26.23 -46.84
N ILE A 6 16.07 26.96 -45.73
CA ILE A 6 17.17 27.06 -44.76
C ILE A 6 17.46 25.71 -44.09
N LEU A 7 16.43 24.97 -43.68
CA LEU A 7 16.58 23.64 -43.07
C LEU A 7 17.08 22.59 -44.09
N LEU A 8 16.68 22.72 -45.35
CA LEU A 8 17.16 21.89 -46.45
C LEU A 8 18.65 22.14 -46.76
N ALA A 9 19.09 23.39 -46.74
CA ALA A 9 20.49 23.76 -46.92
C ALA A 9 21.37 23.26 -45.75
N ALA A 10 20.89 23.41 -44.50
CA ALA A 10 21.58 22.89 -43.32
C ALA A 10 21.68 21.34 -43.34
N GLY A 11 20.63 20.66 -43.83
CA GLY A 11 20.62 19.21 -44.02
C GLY A 11 21.66 18.72 -45.04
N ARG A 12 21.92 19.48 -46.12
CA ARG A 12 22.97 19.18 -47.11
C ARG A 12 24.38 19.38 -46.56
N ALA A 13 24.56 20.30 -45.62
CA ALA A 13 25.82 20.51 -44.90
C ALA A 13 26.08 19.47 -43.78
N GLY A 14 25.30 18.39 -43.72
CA GLY A 14 25.46 17.31 -42.74
C GLY A 14 24.82 17.60 -41.37
N TRP A 15 24.25 18.78 -41.16
CA TRP A 15 23.55 19.11 -39.93
C TRP A 15 22.13 18.52 -39.96
N ARG A 16 21.85 17.56 -39.07
CA ARG A 16 20.49 17.05 -38.84
C ARG A 16 20.01 17.46 -37.46
N PRO A 17 18.79 18.03 -37.32
CA PRO A 17 18.24 18.34 -36.01
C PRO A 17 18.11 17.04 -35.20
N ARG A 18 18.37 17.11 -33.89
CA ARG A 18 18.38 15.95 -33.00
C ARG A 18 17.07 15.14 -33.01
N SER A 19 15.96 15.77 -33.40
CA SER A 19 14.64 15.14 -33.60
C SER A 19 14.58 14.17 -34.78
N LEU A 20 15.51 14.25 -35.75
CA LEU A 20 15.58 13.38 -36.94
C LEU A 20 16.66 12.29 -36.84
N GLY A 21 17.40 12.21 -35.72
CA GLY A 21 18.55 11.31 -35.57
C GLY A 21 18.21 9.85 -35.25
N VAL A 22 17.00 9.56 -34.78
CA VAL A 22 16.55 8.19 -34.45
C VAL A 22 15.15 7.98 -35.02
N PRO A 23 14.95 7.02 -35.94
CA PRO A 23 13.62 6.79 -36.52
C PRO A 23 12.70 6.12 -35.48
N GLY A 24 11.45 6.60 -35.38
CA GLY A 24 10.44 6.02 -34.50
C GLY A 24 10.60 6.40 -33.01
N LYS A 25 10.19 5.49 -32.10
CA LYS A 25 10.24 5.74 -30.65
C LYS A 25 11.68 5.70 -30.14
N GLN A 26 12.14 6.76 -29.47
CA GLN A 26 13.56 6.93 -29.08
C GLN A 26 14.13 5.81 -28.17
N TRP A 27 13.29 5.20 -27.34
CA TRP A 27 13.72 4.25 -26.29
C TRP A 27 13.35 2.78 -26.59
N ILE A 28 12.69 2.52 -27.72
CA ILE A 28 12.07 1.22 -28.03
C ILE A 28 12.35 0.86 -29.50
N GLY A 29 12.51 -0.44 -29.82
CA GLY A 29 12.70 -0.92 -31.20
C GLY A 29 14.16 -1.24 -31.56
N LYS A 30 14.48 -1.37 -32.85
CA LYS A 30 15.84 -1.74 -33.31
C LYS A 30 16.81 -0.55 -33.28
N ASN A 31 16.36 0.61 -33.76
CA ASN A 31 17.17 1.84 -33.78
C ASN A 31 16.74 2.72 -32.60
N ARG A 32 17.53 2.71 -31.52
CA ARG A 32 17.27 3.48 -30.30
C ARG A 32 18.33 4.56 -30.11
N ARG A 33 17.99 5.57 -29.33
CA ARG A 33 18.96 6.57 -28.90
C ARG A 33 19.95 5.93 -27.92
N VAL A 34 21.24 6.06 -28.20
CA VAL A 34 22.31 5.63 -27.29
C VAL A 34 22.26 6.50 -26.03
N ARG A 35 22.16 5.87 -24.85
CA ARG A 35 22.24 6.55 -23.56
C ARG A 35 23.62 6.33 -22.98
N HIS A 36 24.39 7.40 -22.87
CA HIS A 36 25.67 7.35 -22.17
C HIS A 36 25.47 7.48 -20.67
N GLU A 37 26.21 6.69 -19.90
CA GLU A 37 26.25 6.83 -18.45
C GLU A 37 27.02 8.09 -18.06
N SER A 38 26.40 8.93 -17.24
CA SER A 38 27.06 10.12 -16.70
C SER A 38 28.02 9.73 -15.57
N SER A 39 29.01 10.60 -15.30
CA SER A 39 29.90 10.44 -14.15
C SER A 39 29.14 10.34 -12.82
N GLY A 40 28.03 11.10 -12.68
CA GLY A 40 27.14 11.00 -11.54
C GLY A 40 26.56 9.61 -11.35
N MET A 41 26.00 9.01 -12.42
CA MET A 41 25.45 7.65 -12.37
C MET A 41 26.49 6.61 -11.95
N ARG A 42 27.74 6.75 -12.42
CA ARG A 42 28.84 5.86 -12.02
C ARG A 42 29.17 5.99 -10.54
N LYS A 43 29.22 7.21 -10.00
CA LYS A 43 29.43 7.44 -8.56
C LYS A 43 28.31 6.84 -7.72
N THR A 44 27.05 7.04 -8.12
CA THR A 44 25.90 6.49 -7.39
C THR A 44 25.93 4.96 -7.40
N LYS A 45 26.23 4.34 -8.54
CA LYS A 45 26.37 2.89 -8.68
C LYS A 45 27.43 2.35 -7.72
N ARG A 46 28.64 2.95 -7.72
CA ARG A 46 29.73 2.56 -6.82
C ARG A 46 29.33 2.69 -5.34
N ASN A 47 28.68 3.78 -4.96
CA ASN A 47 28.23 3.96 -3.58
C ASN A 47 27.19 2.92 -3.16
N LEU A 48 26.31 2.52 -4.08
CA LEU A 48 25.31 1.49 -3.85
C LEU A 48 25.97 0.11 -3.71
N GLU A 49 26.94 -0.22 -4.56
CA GLU A 49 27.74 -1.45 -4.45
C GLU A 49 28.48 -1.52 -3.10
N LEU A 50 29.10 -0.42 -2.65
CA LEU A 50 29.75 -0.37 -1.33
C LEU A 50 28.77 -0.59 -0.17
N ARG A 51 27.56 -0.03 -0.27
CA ARG A 51 26.50 -0.25 0.73
C ARG A 51 26.06 -1.70 0.75
N ILE A 52 25.85 -2.31 -0.42
CA ILE A 52 25.49 -3.73 -0.52
C ILE A 52 26.58 -4.59 0.11
N ALA A 53 27.84 -4.37 -0.23
CA ALA A 53 28.95 -5.13 0.33
C ALA A 53 29.01 -5.01 1.88
N GLY A 54 28.77 -3.81 2.41
CA GLY A 54 28.68 -3.60 3.85
C GLY A 54 27.52 -4.38 4.49
N VAL A 55 26.35 -4.38 3.86
CA VAL A 55 25.19 -5.15 4.34
C VAL A 55 25.45 -6.65 4.25
N GLU A 56 26.03 -7.15 3.15
CA GLU A 56 26.38 -8.55 2.97
C GLU A 56 27.36 -9.04 4.04
N SER A 57 28.36 -8.22 4.41
CA SER A 57 29.27 -8.57 5.51
C SER A 57 28.58 -8.67 6.87
N MET A 58 27.53 -7.87 7.12
CA MET A 58 26.74 -7.94 8.35
C MET A 58 25.83 -9.18 8.37
N ILE A 59 25.26 -9.53 7.22
CA ILE A 59 24.37 -10.70 7.08
C ILE A 59 25.18 -12.01 7.13
N ALA A 60 26.44 -12.00 6.69
CA ALA A 60 27.29 -13.19 6.64
C ALA A 60 27.46 -13.90 8.00
N PHE A 61 27.37 -13.15 9.11
CA PHE A 61 27.49 -13.69 10.47
C PHE A 61 26.18 -13.50 11.24
N PRO A 62 25.17 -14.36 11.02
CA PRO A 62 23.93 -14.29 11.75
C PRO A 62 24.16 -14.65 13.22
N TYR A 63 23.55 -13.88 14.12
CA TYR A 63 23.61 -14.13 15.57
C TYR A 63 22.88 -15.42 15.97
N LEU A 64 21.77 -15.74 15.29
CA LEU A 64 21.00 -16.96 15.51
C LEU A 64 21.14 -17.90 14.33
N THR A 65 21.18 -19.18 14.61
CA THR A 65 20.97 -20.20 13.59
C THR A 65 19.52 -20.16 13.08
N ARG A 66 19.27 -20.71 11.88
CA ARG A 66 17.92 -20.72 11.28
C ARG A 66 16.89 -21.40 12.17
N GLU A 67 17.31 -22.43 12.92
CA GLU A 67 16.43 -23.19 13.81
C GLU A 67 16.07 -22.38 15.06
N GLU A 68 17.05 -21.69 15.66
CA GLU A 68 16.83 -20.82 16.82
C GLU A 68 15.95 -19.62 16.51
N ALA A 69 16.08 -19.03 15.31
CA ALA A 69 15.24 -17.92 14.87
C ALA A 69 13.76 -18.35 14.63
N ALA A 70 13.54 -19.60 14.19
CA ALA A 70 12.21 -20.08 13.81
C ALA A 70 11.33 -20.50 15.01
N MET A 71 11.93 -20.83 16.15
CA MET A 71 11.23 -21.28 17.36
C MET A 71 10.33 -20.19 18.00
N PRO A 72 10.84 -18.98 18.32
CA PRO A 72 10.03 -17.95 18.99
C PRO A 72 8.93 -17.40 18.08
N GLU A 73 9.24 -17.21 16.79
CA GLU A 73 8.30 -16.61 15.84
C GLU A 73 7.07 -17.50 15.61
N LYS A 74 7.25 -18.82 15.51
CA LYS A 74 6.13 -19.77 15.36
C LYS A 74 5.18 -19.74 16.55
N LEU A 75 5.72 -19.62 17.77
CA LEU A 75 4.91 -19.61 18.98
C LEU A 75 4.11 -18.31 19.12
N GLU A 76 4.75 -17.17 18.83
CA GLU A 76 4.07 -15.87 18.82
C GLU A 76 3.00 -15.77 17.73
N GLN A 77 3.30 -16.25 16.52
CA GLN A 77 2.33 -16.31 15.42
C GLN A 77 1.15 -17.21 15.76
N GLN A 78 1.39 -18.37 16.37
CA GLN A 78 0.32 -19.27 16.83
C GLN A 78 -0.57 -18.58 17.89
N ILE A 79 0.00 -17.85 18.83
CA ILE A 79 -0.78 -17.08 19.83
C ILE A 79 -1.60 -15.97 19.15
N ALA A 80 -1.00 -15.25 18.20
CA ALA A 80 -1.69 -14.20 17.46
C ALA A 80 -2.86 -14.75 16.64
N ASP A 81 -2.65 -15.87 15.95
CA ASP A 81 -3.68 -16.56 15.17
C ASP A 81 -4.78 -17.15 16.06
N GLN A 82 -4.44 -17.70 17.22
CA GLN A 82 -5.43 -18.15 18.21
C GLN A 82 -6.30 -17.00 18.70
N LYS A 83 -5.69 -15.85 19.07
CA LYS A 83 -6.45 -14.65 19.46
C LYS A 83 -7.38 -14.19 18.35
N ARG A 84 -6.90 -14.17 17.10
CA ARG A 84 -7.70 -13.80 15.93
C ARG A 84 -8.88 -14.76 15.73
N ARG A 85 -8.64 -16.07 15.83
CA ARG A 85 -9.69 -17.10 15.71
C ARG A 85 -10.72 -16.98 16.83
N ILE A 86 -10.30 -16.73 18.07
CA ILE A 86 -11.20 -16.50 19.20
C ILE A 86 -12.07 -15.28 18.94
N TRP A 87 -11.49 -14.18 18.47
CA TRP A 87 -12.25 -12.96 18.12
C TRP A 87 -13.27 -13.22 17.00
N GLN A 88 -12.90 -13.96 15.95
CA GLN A 88 -13.82 -14.31 14.86
C GLN A 88 -14.94 -15.27 15.29
N LYS A 89 -14.64 -16.18 16.23
CA LYS A 89 -15.63 -17.12 16.80
C LYS A 89 -16.54 -16.48 17.84
N ARG A 90 -16.24 -15.27 18.33
CA ARG A 90 -17.16 -14.53 19.19
C ARG A 90 -18.39 -14.14 18.38
N HIS A 91 -19.39 -15.01 18.38
CA HIS A 91 -20.76 -14.62 18.15
C HIS A 91 -21.20 -13.82 19.37
N LEU A 92 -20.90 -12.51 19.35
CA LEU A 92 -21.64 -11.56 20.17
C LEU A 92 -23.09 -11.64 19.67
N GLY A 93 -23.91 -12.41 20.39
CA GLY A 93 -25.35 -12.28 20.27
C GLY A 93 -25.75 -10.82 20.50
N PRO A 94 -26.91 -10.37 20.04
CA PRO A 94 -27.37 -9.03 20.36
C PRO A 94 -27.39 -8.89 21.88
N ASP A 95 -26.66 -7.90 22.42
CA ASP A 95 -26.72 -7.57 23.85
C ASP A 95 -28.18 -7.25 24.19
N VAL A 96 -28.87 -8.17 24.86
CA VAL A 96 -30.23 -7.97 25.33
C VAL A 96 -30.13 -7.17 26.62
N PHE A 97 -30.00 -5.85 26.49
CA PHE A 97 -30.00 -4.95 27.62
C PHE A 97 -31.40 -4.93 28.26
N GLY A 98 -31.53 -5.50 29.46
CA GLY A 98 -32.72 -5.35 30.31
C GLY A 98 -32.92 -3.93 30.85
N LEU A 99 -31.95 -3.02 30.64
CA LEU A 99 -31.94 -1.66 31.17
C LEU A 99 -31.40 -0.67 30.12
N GLY A 100 -32.29 -0.18 29.26
CA GLY A 100 -32.33 1.23 28.87
C GLY A 100 -31.16 1.88 28.11
N LEU A 101 -30.28 1.15 27.42
CA LEU A 101 -29.22 1.74 26.58
C LEU A 101 -29.64 2.00 25.12
N GLY A 102 -30.85 2.56 24.93
CA GLY A 102 -31.25 3.17 23.65
C GLY A 102 -31.80 2.24 22.55
N LYS A 103 -32.08 0.97 22.85
CA LYS A 103 -32.85 0.06 21.96
C LYS A 103 -34.07 -0.47 22.73
N PRO A 104 -35.23 -0.69 22.09
CA PRO A 104 -36.47 -1.05 22.78
C PRO A 104 -36.27 -2.36 23.57
N SER A 105 -36.45 -2.28 24.89
CA SER A 105 -36.28 -3.41 25.79
C SER A 105 -37.63 -4.14 26.00
N VAL A 106 -37.59 -5.41 26.41
CA VAL A 106 -38.81 -6.19 26.73
C VAL A 106 -39.66 -5.50 27.82
N LEU A 107 -39.03 -4.77 28.73
CA LEU A 107 -39.73 -4.01 29.77
C LEU A 107 -40.45 -2.75 29.24
N ASP A 108 -39.99 -2.18 28.12
CA ASP A 108 -40.71 -1.07 27.47
C ASP A 108 -42.02 -1.54 26.83
N HIS A 109 -42.05 -2.78 26.32
CA HIS A 109 -43.27 -3.39 25.80
C HIS A 109 -44.33 -3.66 26.89
N LEU A 110 -43.92 -3.90 28.15
CA LEU A 110 -44.85 -4.05 29.28
C LEU A 110 -45.52 -2.74 29.70
N LYS A 111 -44.93 -1.58 29.35
CA LYS A 111 -45.51 -0.25 29.65
C LYS A 111 -46.52 0.22 28.61
N VAL A 112 -46.67 -0.49 27.49
CA VAL A 112 -47.63 -0.15 26.43
C VAL A 112 -49.08 -0.35 26.90
N SER A 113 -49.32 -1.26 27.85
CA SER A 113 -50.65 -1.50 28.44
C SER A 113 -50.98 -0.62 29.65
N ASP A 114 -50.05 0.22 30.12
CA ASP A 114 -50.26 1.06 31.31
C ASP A 114 -50.97 2.37 30.94
N THR A 115 -52.30 2.32 30.85
CA THR A 115 -53.17 3.45 30.50
C THR A 115 -53.23 4.55 31.55
N ARG A 116 -52.64 4.34 32.74
CA ARG A 116 -52.69 5.32 33.86
C ARG A 116 -51.83 6.56 33.62
N ARG A 117 -50.78 6.47 32.80
CA ARG A 117 -49.84 7.58 32.56
C ARG A 117 -50.29 8.59 31.50
N TYR A 118 -51.17 8.21 30.59
CA TYR A 118 -51.58 9.07 29.46
C TYR A 118 -53.04 9.52 29.50
N ASN A 119 -53.83 9.09 30.49
CA ASN A 119 -55.23 9.50 30.64
C ASN A 119 -55.46 10.73 31.55
N SER A 120 -54.40 11.44 32.01
CA SER A 120 -54.56 12.61 32.88
C SER A 120 -54.90 13.93 32.15
N LYS A 121 -55.29 13.88 30.87
CA LYS A 121 -55.77 15.03 30.10
C LYS A 121 -57.10 14.72 29.44
N ASN A 122 -58.15 14.50 30.24
CA ASN A 122 -59.56 14.63 29.85
C ASN A 122 -60.49 14.47 31.06
N GLN A 123 -60.24 15.22 32.14
CA GLN A 123 -61.26 15.49 33.14
C GLN A 123 -61.27 17.00 33.37
N LYS A 124 -62.41 17.60 33.01
CA LYS A 124 -62.79 18.98 33.35
C LYS A 124 -62.94 19.12 34.86
#